data_AF-A0A1Z8V6R6-F1
#
_entry.id   AF-A0A1Z8V6R6-F1
#
_cell.length_a   1.000
_cell.length_b   1.000
_cell.length_c   1.000
_cell.angle_alpha   90.00
_cell.angle_beta   90.00
_cell.angle_gamma   90.00
#
_symmetry.space_group_name_H-M   'P 1'
#
loop_
_entity.id
_entity.type
_entity.pdbx_description
1 polymer ?
#
loop_
_entity_poly.entity_id
_entity_poly.type
_entity_poly.pdbx_seq_one_letter_code
_entity_poly.pdbx_strand_id
1 'polypeptide(L)'
;MADKVPKLFEVLALDEAPEVYATKSLCAKPYRCDYFDHCMAAKPQDWTGLLYRIHPNRLAALHAQGIESIPDIPEDFKLPEKQALALDCLASGEIWVSEDLADALDALRPSAYYMDFETMAPGIPAYVGTRPYETAPFQFSVHYIDEDGVLTHTAYLAEGDVHPGREFAEELIAAIDQTDLPVVVYNESFELGVLGALCEMFPDLAEDLGSIMKNVVDLLPVVRDHVCHPGFITKRSLDAGTYSIKNVLPALVPSMNYADLDGVAEGGEASRVFAAIVHSVYTGREADDYRQQLLDYCEQDTLAMVEIQKALWALCGSAHASA
;
A
#
# COMPACT_ATOMS: atom_id res chain seq x y z
N MET A 1 10.18 -32.40 -6.26
CA MET A 1 9.27 -32.07 -7.38
C MET A 1 8.68 -33.34 -8.03
N ALA A 2 9.43 -34.44 -8.17
CA ALA A 2 8.94 -35.68 -8.79
C ALA A 2 7.64 -36.25 -8.17
N ASP A 3 7.46 -36.16 -6.86
CA ASP A 3 6.27 -36.74 -6.18
C ASP A 3 4.97 -35.93 -6.33
N LYS A 4 5.03 -34.72 -6.92
CA LYS A 4 3.83 -33.87 -7.11
C LYS A 4 3.18 -34.07 -8.47
N VAL A 5 3.95 -34.46 -9.48
CA VAL A 5 3.46 -34.57 -10.87
C VAL A 5 2.33 -35.60 -11.02
N PRO A 6 2.40 -36.81 -10.42
CA PRO A 6 1.28 -37.76 -10.49
C PRO A 6 -0.02 -37.20 -9.91
N LYS A 7 0.05 -36.48 -8.79
CA LYS A 7 -1.12 -35.84 -8.15
C LYS A 7 -1.74 -34.75 -9.03
N LEU A 8 -0.93 -34.03 -9.81
CA LEU A 8 -1.46 -33.04 -10.76
C LEU A 8 -2.26 -33.73 -11.88
N PHE A 9 -1.77 -34.87 -12.40
CA PHE A 9 -2.51 -35.65 -13.39
C PHE A 9 -3.79 -36.28 -12.82
N GLU A 10 -3.78 -36.70 -11.55
CA GLU A 10 -4.99 -37.17 -10.87
C GLU A 10 -6.06 -36.07 -10.80
N VAL A 11 -5.67 -34.83 -10.47
CA VAL A 11 -6.59 -33.68 -10.46
C VAL A 11 -7.12 -33.36 -11.87
N LEU A 12 -6.25 -33.40 -12.89
CA LEU A 12 -6.66 -33.16 -14.29
C LEU A 12 -7.59 -34.24 -14.85
N ALA A 13 -7.60 -35.43 -14.25
CA ALA A 13 -8.49 -36.53 -14.65
C ALA A 13 -9.86 -36.48 -13.97
N LEU A 14 -10.11 -35.53 -13.07
CA LEU A 14 -11.42 -35.34 -12.44
C LEU A 14 -12.39 -34.73 -13.46
N ASP A 15 -13.63 -35.21 -13.45
CA ASP A 15 -14.72 -34.68 -14.29
C ASP A 15 -15.21 -33.30 -13.83
N GLU A 16 -14.93 -32.94 -12.56
CA GLU A 16 -15.32 -31.69 -11.94
C GLU A 16 -14.13 -31.06 -11.20
N ALA A 17 -14.16 -29.73 -11.04
CA ALA A 17 -13.13 -29.02 -10.30
C ALA A 17 -13.09 -29.51 -8.83
N PRO A 18 -11.89 -29.72 -8.24
CA PRO A 18 -11.79 -30.17 -6.87
C PRO A 18 -12.35 -29.11 -5.91
N GLU A 19 -13.08 -29.56 -4.89
CA GLU A 19 -13.57 -28.66 -3.84
C GLU A 19 -12.41 -28.23 -2.94
N VAL A 20 -12.13 -26.93 -2.94
CA VAL A 20 -11.04 -26.33 -2.16
C VAL A 20 -11.55 -25.11 -1.43
N TYR A 21 -11.39 -25.09 -0.11
CA TYR A 21 -11.66 -23.88 0.68
C TYR A 21 -10.60 -22.82 0.39
N ALA A 22 -10.94 -21.88 -0.48
CA ALA A 22 -10.02 -20.81 -0.87
C ALA A 22 -9.73 -19.88 0.32
N THR A 23 -8.44 -19.57 0.50
CA THR A 23 -7.97 -18.62 1.50
C THR A 23 -6.92 -17.70 0.88
N LYS A 24 -6.74 -16.49 1.45
CA LYS A 24 -5.65 -15.57 1.05
C LYS A 24 -4.29 -16.30 1.03
N SER A 25 -4.01 -17.10 2.05
CA SER A 25 -2.72 -17.80 2.20
C SER A 25 -2.48 -18.92 1.19
N LEU A 26 -3.54 -19.63 0.78
CA LEU A 26 -3.47 -20.69 -0.22
C LEU A 26 -3.34 -20.08 -1.62
N CYS A 27 -4.15 -19.07 -1.90
CA CYS A 27 -4.27 -18.49 -3.23
C CYS A 27 -3.16 -17.49 -3.58
N ALA A 28 -2.22 -17.21 -2.69
CA ALA A 28 -1.08 -16.33 -2.94
C ALA A 28 0.26 -17.09 -3.04
N LYS A 29 0.26 -18.43 -3.01
CA LYS A 29 1.48 -19.25 -3.00
C LYS A 29 1.51 -20.25 -4.16
N PRO A 30 2.57 -20.29 -4.98
CA PRO A 30 3.76 -19.42 -4.97
C PRO A 30 3.52 -18.01 -5.55
N TYR A 31 2.41 -17.81 -6.26
CA TYR A 31 1.94 -16.54 -6.82
C TYR A 31 0.42 -16.50 -6.68
N ARG A 32 -0.20 -15.36 -7.02
CA ARG A 32 -1.67 -15.21 -7.02
C ARG A 32 -2.29 -16.27 -7.95
N CYS A 33 -3.29 -16.99 -7.46
CA CYS A 33 -4.02 -18.01 -8.19
C CYS A 33 -4.94 -17.37 -9.23
N ASP A 34 -4.92 -17.86 -10.47
CA ASP A 34 -5.77 -17.38 -11.57
C ASP A 34 -7.28 -17.53 -11.29
N TYR A 35 -7.66 -18.43 -10.37
CA TYR A 35 -9.05 -18.65 -9.96
C TYR A 35 -9.43 -17.91 -8.67
N PHE A 36 -8.56 -17.02 -8.16
CA PHE A 36 -8.80 -16.32 -6.89
C PHE A 36 -10.15 -15.59 -6.87
N ASP A 37 -10.42 -14.76 -7.89
CA ASP A 37 -11.65 -13.97 -7.96
C ASP A 37 -12.90 -14.87 -8.02
N HIS A 38 -12.82 -15.96 -8.79
CA HIS A 38 -13.89 -16.96 -8.87
C HIS A 38 -14.20 -17.56 -7.49
N CYS A 39 -13.17 -18.01 -6.76
CA CYS A 39 -13.36 -18.61 -5.45
C CYS A 39 -13.80 -17.60 -4.37
N MET A 40 -13.30 -16.37 -4.42
CA MET A 40 -13.64 -15.32 -3.46
C MET A 40 -15.02 -14.70 -3.71
N ALA A 41 -15.58 -14.82 -4.92
CA ALA A 41 -16.93 -14.36 -5.23
C ALA A 41 -17.98 -15.02 -4.34
N ALA A 42 -17.83 -16.32 -4.03
CA ALA A 42 -18.75 -17.09 -3.20
C ALA A 42 -18.69 -16.75 -1.70
N LYS A 43 -17.65 -16.04 -1.25
CA LYS A 43 -17.51 -15.65 0.17
C LYS A 43 -18.50 -14.55 0.56
N PRO A 44 -18.95 -14.50 1.84
CA PRO A 44 -19.70 -13.35 2.36
C PRO A 44 -18.93 -12.02 2.18
N GLN A 45 -19.65 -10.89 2.24
CA GLN A 45 -19.03 -9.56 2.15
C GLN A 45 -18.17 -9.22 3.37
N ASP A 46 -18.55 -9.78 4.51
CA ASP A 46 -17.96 -9.67 5.84
C ASP A 46 -17.25 -10.97 6.24
N TRP A 47 -16.67 -11.68 5.26
CA TRP A 47 -16.04 -12.98 5.47
C TRP A 47 -14.94 -12.94 6.54
N THR A 48 -14.87 -13.96 7.39
CA THR A 48 -13.87 -14.08 8.48
C THR A 48 -12.41 -13.99 8.01
N GLY A 49 -12.14 -14.33 6.75
CA GLY A 49 -10.81 -14.17 6.15
C GLY A 49 -10.42 -12.73 5.79
N LEU A 50 -11.31 -11.75 6.00
CA LEU A 50 -11.01 -10.32 5.89
C LEU A 50 -10.37 -9.74 7.15
N LEU A 51 -10.47 -10.45 8.30
CA LEU A 51 -9.86 -10.02 9.55
C LEU A 51 -8.35 -9.79 9.40
N TYR A 52 -7.89 -8.66 9.92
CA TYR A 52 -6.48 -8.29 9.85
C TYR A 52 -5.59 -9.36 10.52
N ARG A 53 -4.56 -9.80 9.79
CA ARG A 53 -3.61 -10.85 10.22
C ARG A 53 -4.28 -12.14 10.72
N ILE A 54 -5.41 -12.52 10.14
CA ILE A 54 -6.02 -13.82 10.43
C ILE A 54 -5.12 -14.97 9.94
N HIS A 55 -4.66 -15.81 10.87
CA HIS A 55 -3.79 -16.94 10.54
C HIS A 55 -4.59 -18.12 9.95
N PRO A 56 -3.99 -18.91 9.04
CA PRO A 56 -4.69 -20.02 8.36
C PRO A 56 -5.35 -21.02 9.30
N ASN A 57 -4.68 -21.38 10.41
CA ASN A 57 -5.23 -22.32 11.39
C ASN A 57 -6.48 -21.78 12.09
N ARG A 58 -6.54 -20.47 12.36
CA ARG A 58 -7.70 -19.85 13.00
C ARG A 58 -8.86 -19.73 12.03
N LEU A 59 -8.59 -19.31 10.80
CA LEU A 59 -9.61 -19.28 9.75
C LEU A 59 -10.20 -20.68 9.50
N ALA A 60 -9.36 -21.71 9.46
CA ALA A 60 -9.80 -23.10 9.35
C ALA A 60 -10.66 -23.55 10.56
N ALA A 61 -10.34 -23.10 11.77
CA ALA A 61 -11.13 -23.42 12.97
C ALA A 61 -12.51 -22.73 12.97
N LEU A 62 -12.63 -21.50 12.45
CA LEU A 62 -13.91 -20.82 12.26
C LEU A 62 -14.74 -21.53 11.19
N HIS A 63 -14.13 -21.83 10.04
CA HIS A 63 -14.77 -22.57 8.95
C HIS A 63 -15.29 -23.95 9.41
N ALA A 64 -14.51 -24.70 10.19
CA ALA A 64 -14.91 -26.01 10.72
C ALA A 64 -16.13 -25.94 11.67
N GLN A 65 -16.42 -24.77 12.22
CA GLN A 65 -17.62 -24.50 13.03
C GLN A 65 -18.79 -23.93 12.21
N GLY A 66 -18.62 -23.77 10.90
CA GLY A 66 -19.60 -23.15 10.01
C GLY A 66 -19.64 -21.62 10.08
N ILE A 67 -18.65 -20.98 10.71
CA ILE A 67 -18.58 -19.53 10.89
C ILE A 67 -17.84 -18.91 9.70
N GLU A 68 -18.59 -18.41 8.73
CA GLU A 68 -18.03 -17.72 7.54
C GLU A 68 -18.08 -16.19 7.66
N SER A 69 -19.01 -15.62 8.42
CA SER A 69 -19.17 -14.17 8.59
C SER A 69 -18.52 -13.69 9.90
N ILE A 70 -17.93 -12.48 9.90
CA ILE A 70 -17.32 -11.88 11.10
C ILE A 70 -18.36 -11.65 12.20
N PRO A 71 -19.51 -11.00 11.96
CA PRO A 71 -20.60 -10.88 12.95
C PRO A 71 -21.07 -12.20 13.59
N ASP A 72 -20.89 -13.34 12.93
CA ASP A 72 -21.27 -14.65 13.46
C ASP A 72 -20.24 -15.24 14.44
N ILE A 73 -19.11 -14.56 14.68
CA ILE A 73 -18.08 -15.02 15.63
C ILE A 73 -18.64 -14.90 17.06
N PRO A 74 -18.67 -16.01 17.84
CA PRO A 74 -19.14 -15.99 19.22
C PRO A 74 -18.28 -15.09 20.13
N GLU A 75 -18.90 -14.44 21.10
CA GLU A 75 -18.21 -13.56 22.07
C GLU A 75 -17.13 -14.29 22.90
N ASP A 76 -17.31 -15.59 23.15
CA ASP A 76 -16.34 -16.41 23.89
C ASP A 76 -15.15 -16.85 23.02
N PHE A 77 -15.20 -16.61 21.71
CA PHE A 77 -14.09 -16.82 20.81
C PHE A 77 -13.03 -15.74 21.01
N LYS A 78 -11.92 -16.09 21.67
CA LYS A 78 -10.85 -15.14 22.01
C LYS A 78 -10.14 -14.58 20.77
N LEU A 79 -10.61 -13.41 20.33
CA LEU A 79 -9.96 -12.59 19.32
C LEU A 79 -8.88 -11.71 19.95
N PRO A 80 -7.78 -11.40 19.23
CA PRO A 80 -6.85 -10.37 19.62
C PRO A 80 -7.58 -9.02 19.45
N GLU A 81 -7.17 -8.03 20.24
CA GLU A 81 -7.81 -6.72 20.34
C GLU A 81 -8.25 -6.14 18.98
N LYS A 82 -7.36 -6.12 17.98
CA LYS A 82 -7.70 -5.60 16.65
C LYS A 82 -8.80 -6.36 15.91
N GLN A 83 -8.87 -7.68 16.05
CA GLN A 83 -9.93 -8.47 15.42
C GLN A 83 -11.24 -8.33 16.20
N ALA A 84 -11.17 -8.09 17.51
CA ALA A 84 -12.34 -7.74 18.31
C ALA A 84 -12.90 -6.36 17.93
N LEU A 85 -12.05 -5.34 17.77
CA LEU A 85 -12.46 -4.03 17.25
C LEU A 85 -13.11 -4.13 15.87
N ALA A 86 -12.56 -4.97 14.99
CA ALA A 86 -13.13 -5.23 13.67
C ALA A 86 -14.53 -5.85 13.75
N LEU A 87 -14.75 -6.77 14.71
CA LEU A 87 -16.07 -7.35 15.00
C LEU A 87 -17.03 -6.27 15.49
N ASP A 88 -16.63 -5.47 16.48
CA ASP A 88 -17.47 -4.42 17.07
C ASP A 88 -17.85 -3.36 16.04
N CYS A 89 -16.90 -2.92 15.20
CA CYS A 89 -17.16 -1.97 14.12
C CYS A 89 -18.13 -2.52 13.08
N LEU A 90 -17.97 -3.78 12.66
CA LEU A 90 -18.90 -4.39 11.70
C LEU A 90 -20.28 -4.63 12.29
N ALA A 91 -20.38 -5.04 13.56
CA ALA A 91 -21.64 -5.30 14.23
C ALA A 91 -22.43 -4.01 14.51
N SER A 92 -21.73 -2.93 14.91
CA SER A 92 -22.35 -1.63 15.15
C SER A 92 -22.60 -0.83 13.88
N GLY A 93 -21.78 -1.04 12.84
CA GLY A 93 -21.74 -0.18 11.64
C GLY A 93 -21.07 1.17 11.87
N GLU A 94 -20.53 1.41 13.06
CA GLU A 94 -19.92 2.67 13.47
C GLU A 94 -18.39 2.63 13.37
N ILE A 95 -17.79 3.81 13.24
CA ILE A 95 -16.32 3.96 13.24
C ILE A 95 -15.84 3.96 14.69
N TRP A 96 -14.84 3.12 14.99
CA TRP A 96 -14.10 3.24 16.24
C TRP A 96 -12.89 4.15 16.05
N VAL A 97 -12.72 5.10 16.98
CA VAL A 97 -11.62 6.05 17.04
C VAL A 97 -11.00 5.98 18.43
N SER A 98 -9.69 5.77 18.50
CA SER A 98 -8.92 5.80 19.75
C SER A 98 -8.87 7.20 20.33
N GLU A 99 -8.92 7.30 21.67
CA GLU A 99 -8.72 8.56 22.39
C GLU A 99 -7.32 9.16 22.16
N ASP A 100 -6.33 8.31 21.84
CA ASP A 100 -4.95 8.69 21.59
C ASP A 100 -4.69 9.12 20.12
N LEU A 101 -5.72 9.18 19.26
CA LEU A 101 -5.54 9.54 17.84
C LEU A 101 -4.93 10.94 17.68
N ALA A 102 -5.37 11.92 18.49
CA ALA A 102 -4.84 13.28 18.40
C ALA A 102 -3.34 13.32 18.75
N ASP A 103 -2.93 12.65 19.83
CA ASP A 103 -1.53 12.55 20.26
C ASP A 103 -0.67 11.81 19.22
N ALA A 104 -1.24 10.81 18.53
CA ALA A 104 -0.57 10.12 17.43
C ALA A 104 -0.39 11.00 16.19
N LEU A 105 -1.31 11.94 15.94
CA LEU A 105 -1.24 12.89 14.83
C LEU A 105 -0.34 14.11 15.12
N ASP A 106 -0.05 14.43 16.38
CA ASP A 106 0.79 15.58 16.76
C ASP A 106 2.21 15.52 16.16
N ALA A 107 2.70 14.31 15.86
CA ALA A 107 3.95 14.12 15.13
C ALA A 107 3.90 14.64 13.68
N LEU A 108 2.70 14.74 13.11
CA LEU A 108 2.40 15.16 11.73
C LEU A 108 2.00 16.64 11.70
N ARG A 109 2.80 17.51 12.33
CA ARG A 109 2.65 18.98 12.45
C ARG A 109 2.00 19.67 11.23
N PRO A 110 1.36 20.84 11.41
CA PRO A 110 0.52 21.45 10.37
C PRO A 110 1.21 21.66 9.02
N SER A 111 2.53 21.85 9.00
CA SER A 111 3.34 21.78 7.78
C SER A 111 4.10 20.47 7.68
N ALA A 112 4.02 19.83 6.52
CA ALA A 112 4.63 18.54 6.27
C ALA A 112 4.88 18.30 4.78
N TYR A 113 5.90 17.51 4.48
CA TYR A 113 6.06 16.87 3.18
C TYR A 113 5.36 15.52 3.21
N TYR A 114 4.86 15.06 2.06
CA TYR A 114 4.28 13.75 1.83
C TYR A 114 5.00 13.14 0.65
N MET A 115 5.62 11.98 0.84
CA MET A 115 6.59 11.44 -0.10
C MET A 115 6.28 9.98 -0.42
N ASP A 116 6.34 9.64 -1.70
CA ASP A 116 6.17 8.29 -2.21
C ASP A 116 7.16 8.01 -3.36
N PHE A 117 7.62 6.77 -3.46
CA PHE A 117 8.64 6.35 -4.43
C PHE A 117 8.19 5.16 -5.27
N GLU A 118 8.61 5.15 -6.52
CA GLU A 118 8.49 4.01 -7.41
C GLU A 118 9.86 3.47 -7.83
N THR A 119 9.95 2.14 -7.85
CA THR A 119 11.20 1.42 -8.12
C THR A 119 11.01 0.31 -9.14
N MET A 120 12.06 0.01 -9.89
CA MET A 120 12.11 -1.14 -10.77
C MET A 120 13.17 -2.14 -10.34
N ALA A 121 12.89 -3.43 -10.53
CA ALA A 121 13.84 -4.51 -10.28
C ALA A 121 13.85 -5.48 -11.47
N PRO A 122 14.35 -5.05 -12.65
CA PRO A 122 14.24 -5.83 -13.87
C PRO A 122 15.07 -7.11 -13.80
N GLY A 123 14.51 -8.20 -14.34
CA GLY A 123 15.22 -9.49 -14.41
C GLY A 123 16.40 -9.48 -15.39
N ILE A 124 16.38 -8.57 -16.36
CA ILE A 124 17.51 -8.27 -17.24
C ILE A 124 18.11 -6.95 -16.75
N PRO A 125 19.39 -6.88 -16.36
CA PRO A 125 20.03 -5.64 -15.93
C PRO A 125 19.85 -4.52 -16.96
N ALA A 126 19.27 -3.39 -16.51
CA ALA A 126 19.02 -2.23 -17.36
C ALA A 126 20.28 -1.36 -17.56
N TYR A 127 21.15 -1.30 -16.55
CA TYR A 127 22.28 -0.39 -16.52
C TYR A 127 23.61 -1.11 -16.29
N VAL A 128 24.69 -0.55 -16.83
CA VAL A 128 26.05 -1.08 -16.63
C VAL A 128 26.38 -1.11 -15.14
N GLY A 129 26.82 -2.27 -14.65
CA GLY A 129 27.18 -2.46 -13.24
C GLY A 129 26.04 -2.99 -12.36
N THR A 130 24.82 -3.10 -12.87
CA THR A 130 23.67 -3.68 -12.14
C THR A 130 23.55 -5.20 -12.33
N ARG A 131 22.89 -5.87 -11.39
CA ARG A 131 22.59 -7.33 -11.44
C ARG A 131 21.08 -7.59 -11.61
N PRO A 132 20.68 -8.82 -12.02
CA PRO A 132 19.26 -9.18 -12.09
C PRO A 132 18.53 -8.92 -10.77
N TYR A 133 17.34 -8.33 -10.86
CA TYR A 133 16.50 -7.96 -9.72
C TYR A 133 17.13 -6.97 -8.73
N GLU A 134 18.13 -6.21 -9.16
CA GLU A 134 18.60 -5.05 -8.43
C GLU A 134 17.57 -3.92 -8.51
N THR A 135 17.17 -3.38 -7.36
CA THR A 135 16.21 -2.29 -7.25
C THR A 135 16.85 -0.98 -7.65
N ALA A 136 16.22 -0.24 -8.57
CA ALA A 136 16.57 1.12 -8.94
C ALA A 136 15.35 2.04 -8.76
N PRO A 137 15.44 3.12 -7.96
CA PRO A 137 14.37 4.11 -7.87
C PRO A 137 14.33 4.95 -9.14
N PHE A 138 13.15 5.14 -9.71
CA PHE A 138 13.01 5.85 -10.98
C PHE A 138 12.02 7.01 -10.93
N GLN A 139 11.19 7.08 -9.89
CA GLN A 139 10.18 8.13 -9.78
C GLN A 139 9.86 8.42 -8.32
N PHE A 140 9.61 9.70 -8.02
CA PHE A 140 9.02 10.10 -6.75
C PHE A 140 7.94 11.15 -6.97
N SER A 141 7.07 11.26 -5.96
CA SER A 141 6.15 12.37 -5.78
C SER A 141 6.37 12.98 -4.40
N VAL A 142 6.29 14.30 -4.32
CA VAL A 142 6.34 15.07 -3.07
C VAL A 142 5.24 16.11 -3.07
N HIS A 143 4.28 15.98 -2.15
CA HIS A 143 3.39 17.07 -1.79
C HIS A 143 3.94 17.81 -0.58
N TYR A 144 3.81 19.13 -0.55
CA TYR A 144 4.12 19.95 0.62
C TYR A 144 2.90 20.77 1.00
N ILE A 145 2.54 20.73 2.29
CA ILE A 145 1.53 21.62 2.87
C ILE A 145 2.22 22.62 3.79
N ASP A 146 1.98 23.92 3.58
CA ASP A 146 2.51 24.97 4.44
C ASP A 146 1.60 25.27 5.65
N GLU A 147 2.01 26.23 6.50
CA GLU A 147 1.27 26.60 7.72
C GLU A 147 -0.11 27.20 7.42
N ASP A 148 -0.29 27.78 6.23
CA ASP A 148 -1.55 28.36 5.76
C ASP A 148 -2.45 27.30 5.08
N GLY A 149 -1.97 26.07 4.95
CA GLY A 149 -2.67 24.95 4.30
C GLY A 149 -2.59 24.97 2.78
N VAL A 150 -1.67 25.75 2.20
CA VAL A 150 -1.42 25.76 0.75
C VAL A 150 -0.66 24.50 0.38
N LEU A 151 -1.20 23.78 -0.60
CA LEU A 151 -0.63 22.55 -1.11
C LEU A 151 0.16 22.80 -2.39
N THR A 152 1.41 22.37 -2.43
CA THR A 152 2.24 22.32 -3.65
C THR A 152 2.68 20.90 -3.94
N HIS A 153 3.04 20.64 -5.20
CA HIS A 153 3.46 19.33 -5.67
C HIS A 153 4.74 19.44 -6.51
N THR A 154 5.65 18.50 -6.29
CA THR A 154 6.88 18.31 -7.07
C THR A 154 7.01 16.82 -7.39
N ALA A 155 7.36 16.50 -8.62
CA ALA A 155 7.57 15.13 -9.05
C ALA A 155 8.84 14.99 -9.88
N TYR A 156 9.42 13.79 -9.83
CA TYR A 156 10.54 13.37 -10.68
C TYR A 156 10.18 12.04 -11.34
N LEU A 157 10.45 11.92 -12.64
CA LEU A 157 10.35 10.67 -13.38
C LEU A 157 11.57 10.56 -14.30
N ALA A 158 12.41 9.57 -14.06
CA ALA A 158 13.63 9.36 -14.83
C ALA A 158 13.36 9.18 -16.33
N GLU A 159 14.29 9.62 -17.18
CA GLU A 159 14.22 9.38 -18.63
C GLU A 159 14.50 7.90 -18.97
N GLY A 160 15.34 7.24 -18.18
CA GLY A 160 15.60 5.80 -18.26
C GLY A 160 16.80 5.39 -19.13
N ASP A 161 17.51 6.34 -19.73
CA ASP A 161 18.72 6.11 -20.55
C ASP A 161 19.98 5.82 -19.73
N VAL A 162 20.04 6.34 -18.49
CA VAL A 162 21.10 6.09 -17.51
C VAL A 162 20.52 5.63 -16.17
N HIS A 163 21.39 5.13 -15.28
CA HIS A 163 20.94 4.70 -13.95
C HIS A 163 20.38 5.91 -13.18
N PRO A 164 19.09 5.89 -12.78
CA PRO A 164 18.39 7.06 -12.26
C PRO A 164 18.82 7.50 -10.86
N GLY A 165 19.36 6.58 -10.05
CA GLY A 165 19.58 6.81 -8.61
C GLY A 165 20.33 8.09 -8.23
N ARG A 166 21.28 8.58 -9.04
CA ARG A 166 22.01 9.83 -8.74
C ARG A 166 21.10 11.04 -8.89
N GLU A 167 20.50 11.19 -10.07
CA GLU A 167 19.59 12.30 -10.38
C GLU A 167 18.36 12.27 -9.48
N PHE A 168 17.79 11.09 -9.25
CA PHE A 168 16.71 10.87 -8.28
C PHE A 168 17.05 11.45 -6.91
N ALA A 169 18.25 11.15 -6.38
CA ALA A 169 18.65 11.62 -5.05
C ALA A 169 18.82 13.14 -5.01
N GLU A 170 19.45 13.72 -6.04
CA GLU A 170 19.67 15.17 -6.14
C GLU A 170 18.35 15.95 -6.25
N GLU A 171 17.43 15.48 -7.10
CA GLU A 171 16.10 16.08 -7.26
C GLU A 171 15.26 15.93 -5.99
N LEU A 172 15.36 14.81 -5.27
CA LEU A 172 14.66 14.63 -4.01
C LEU A 172 15.17 15.58 -2.92
N ILE A 173 16.49 15.75 -2.80
CA ILE A 173 17.10 16.70 -1.87
C ILE A 173 16.63 18.13 -2.20
N ALA A 174 16.52 18.47 -3.48
CA ALA A 174 16.01 19.78 -3.91
C ALA A 174 14.51 19.96 -3.60
N ALA A 175 13.71 18.89 -3.70
CA ALA A 175 12.27 18.92 -3.43
C ALA A 175 11.92 19.03 -1.93
N ILE A 176 12.80 18.54 -1.04
CA ILE A 176 12.64 18.60 0.42
C ILE A 176 13.66 19.60 1.00
N ASP A 177 13.40 20.88 0.78
CA ASP A 177 14.30 21.97 1.16
C ASP A 177 14.25 22.34 2.66
N GLN A 178 13.23 21.89 3.41
CA GLN A 178 13.08 22.10 4.85
C GLN A 178 13.16 20.78 5.63
N THR A 179 14.40 20.34 5.86
CA THR A 179 14.71 19.06 6.54
C THR A 179 14.34 18.98 8.03
N ASP A 180 13.81 20.03 8.65
CA ASP A 180 13.30 20.02 10.03
C ASP A 180 11.79 19.75 10.12
N LEU A 181 11.11 19.70 8.98
CA LEU A 181 9.69 19.34 8.88
C LEU A 181 9.50 17.83 8.75
N PRO A 182 8.35 17.28 9.21
CA PRO A 182 8.04 15.87 9.04
C PRO A 182 7.88 15.51 7.55
N VAL A 183 8.35 14.32 7.19
CA VAL A 183 8.21 13.70 5.88
C VAL A 183 7.28 12.49 6.03
N VAL A 184 6.02 12.69 5.72
CA VAL A 184 4.96 11.70 5.86
C VAL A 184 5.06 10.69 4.72
N VAL A 185 5.04 9.41 5.08
CA VAL A 185 5.03 8.28 4.14
C VAL A 185 3.95 7.29 4.57
N TYR A 186 3.62 6.32 3.72
CA TYR A 186 2.67 5.26 4.04
C TYR A 186 3.34 3.90 3.88
N ASN A 187 3.88 3.36 4.99
CA ASN A 187 4.79 2.19 5.07
C ASN A 187 6.29 2.53 4.95
N GLU A 188 6.84 3.27 5.93
CA GLU A 188 8.19 3.85 5.94
C GLU A 188 9.34 2.88 5.63
N SER A 189 9.15 1.58 5.89
CA SER A 189 10.18 0.57 5.68
C SER A 189 10.66 0.49 4.24
N PHE A 190 9.79 0.83 3.27
CA PHE A 190 10.14 0.83 1.86
C PHE A 190 10.97 2.08 1.50
N GLU A 191 10.47 3.27 1.83
CA GLU A 191 11.13 4.55 1.52
C GLU A 191 12.47 4.67 2.23
N LEU A 192 12.55 4.31 3.51
CA LEU A 192 13.81 4.28 4.25
C LEU A 192 14.80 3.25 3.67
N GLY A 193 14.30 2.15 3.11
CA GLY A 193 15.11 1.17 2.39
C GLY A 193 15.73 1.75 1.12
N VAL A 194 14.94 2.50 0.34
CA VAL A 194 15.40 3.20 -0.87
C VAL A 194 16.42 4.29 -0.51
N LEU A 195 16.11 5.15 0.46
CA LEU A 195 17.01 6.20 0.94
C LEU A 195 18.32 5.62 1.47
N GLY A 196 18.25 4.54 2.26
CA GLY A 196 19.44 3.84 2.76
C GLY A 196 20.32 3.31 1.63
N ALA A 197 19.73 2.70 0.59
CA ALA A 197 20.48 2.25 -0.58
C ALA A 197 21.14 3.41 -1.33
N LEU A 198 20.45 4.55 -1.47
CA LEU A 198 21.01 5.74 -2.10
C LEU A 198 22.18 6.33 -1.29
N CYS A 199 22.09 6.35 0.04
CA CYS A 199 23.20 6.74 0.92
C CYS A 199 24.44 5.84 0.74
N GLU A 200 24.25 4.53 0.58
CA GLU A 200 25.34 3.59 0.32
C GLU A 200 25.96 3.79 -1.08
N MET A 201 25.12 4.06 -2.08
CA MET A 201 25.55 4.27 -3.47
C MET A 201 26.25 5.61 -3.68
N PHE A 202 25.82 6.67 -2.98
CA PHE A 202 26.30 8.04 -3.14
C PHE A 202 26.71 8.63 -1.78
N PRO A 203 27.90 8.30 -1.25
CA PRO A 203 28.34 8.77 0.05
C PRO A 203 28.45 10.30 0.18
N ASP A 204 28.58 11.02 -0.94
CA ASP A 204 28.57 12.49 -0.99
C ASP A 204 27.19 13.11 -0.76
N LEU A 205 26.10 12.34 -0.94
CA LEU A 205 24.71 12.78 -0.70
C LEU A 205 24.13 12.24 0.61
N ALA A 206 24.87 11.39 1.33
CA ALA A 206 24.36 10.65 2.48
C ALA A 206 23.97 11.54 3.68
N GLU A 207 24.61 12.71 3.84
CA GLU A 207 24.27 13.66 4.92
C GLU A 207 22.89 14.31 4.68
N ASP A 208 22.63 14.75 3.46
CA ASP A 208 21.36 15.38 3.07
C ASP A 208 20.22 14.36 3.09
N LEU A 209 20.41 13.18 2.48
CA LEU A 209 19.44 12.09 2.53
C LEU A 209 19.18 11.61 3.96
N GLY A 210 20.23 11.51 4.79
CA GLY A 210 20.11 11.15 6.20
C GLY A 210 19.28 12.16 7.00
N SER A 211 19.30 13.44 6.62
CA SER A 211 18.48 14.49 7.23
C SER A 211 17.00 14.31 6.90
N ILE A 212 16.67 13.93 5.67
CA ILE A 212 15.30 13.55 5.26
C ILE A 212 14.85 12.31 6.05
N MET A 213 15.65 11.24 6.05
CA MET A 213 15.33 9.97 6.73
C MET A 213 14.99 10.15 8.21
N LYS A 214 15.68 11.07 8.91
CA LYS A 214 15.47 11.33 10.34
C LYS A 214 14.08 11.88 10.66
N ASN A 215 13.43 12.55 9.71
CA ASN A 215 12.13 13.18 9.90
C ASN A 215 10.99 12.42 9.21
N VAL A 216 11.27 11.22 8.70
CA VAL A 216 10.23 10.34 8.15
C VAL A 216 9.27 9.94 9.27
N VAL A 217 7.97 10.05 9.00
CA VAL A 217 6.88 9.64 9.90
C VAL A 217 5.90 8.77 9.12
N ASP A 218 5.62 7.57 9.64
CA ASP A 218 4.71 6.62 8.98
C ASP A 218 3.24 6.85 9.39
N LEU A 219 2.39 7.13 8.40
CA LEU A 219 0.95 7.30 8.58
C LEU A 219 0.21 5.95 8.75
N LEU A 220 0.78 4.85 8.26
CA LEU A 220 0.15 3.53 8.31
C LEU A 220 -0.13 3.07 9.77
N PRO A 221 0.85 3.08 10.70
CA PRO A 221 0.62 2.77 12.10
C PRO A 221 -0.47 3.63 12.74
N VAL A 222 -0.52 4.93 12.42
CA VAL A 222 -1.53 5.85 12.96
C VAL A 222 -2.93 5.38 12.61
N VAL A 223 -3.22 5.14 11.32
CA VAL A 223 -4.52 4.61 10.89
C VAL A 223 -4.77 3.24 11.53
N ARG A 224 -3.78 2.35 11.43
CA ARG A 224 -3.91 0.94 11.81
C ARG A 224 -4.20 0.76 13.29
N ASP A 225 -3.62 1.59 14.15
CA ASP A 225 -3.63 1.43 15.60
C ASP A 225 -4.74 2.29 16.25
N HIS A 226 -5.18 3.38 15.60
CA HIS A 226 -6.11 4.34 16.19
C HIS A 226 -7.47 4.46 15.51
N VAL A 227 -7.69 3.82 14.35
CA VAL A 227 -8.97 3.87 13.63
C VAL A 227 -9.39 2.48 13.15
N CYS A 228 -10.66 2.14 13.36
CA CYS A 228 -11.30 1.00 12.73
C CYS A 228 -12.60 1.46 12.05
N HIS A 229 -12.65 1.28 10.73
CA HIS A 229 -13.78 1.67 9.90
C HIS A 229 -14.39 0.41 9.27
N PRO A 230 -15.73 0.22 9.26
CA PRO A 230 -16.37 -0.94 8.61
C PRO A 230 -15.93 -1.13 7.15
N GLY A 231 -15.82 -0.01 6.43
CA GLY A 231 -15.28 0.06 5.06
C GLY A 231 -13.84 -0.44 4.87
N PHE A 232 -13.03 -0.60 5.93
CA PHE A 232 -11.72 -1.26 5.83
C PHE A 232 -11.85 -2.79 5.68
N ILE A 233 -12.95 -3.36 6.15
CA ILE A 233 -13.17 -4.81 6.25
C ILE A 233 -14.20 -5.23 5.19
N THR A 234 -13.81 -5.06 3.93
CA THR A 234 -14.62 -5.40 2.77
C THR A 234 -13.84 -6.28 1.81
N LYS A 235 -14.50 -6.82 0.78
CA LYS A 235 -13.82 -7.57 -0.27
C LYS A 235 -12.70 -6.77 -0.98
N ARG A 236 -12.74 -5.43 -0.99
CA ARG A 236 -11.63 -4.59 -1.49
C ARG A 236 -10.30 -4.87 -0.76
N SER A 237 -10.36 -5.22 0.52
CA SER A 237 -9.19 -5.59 1.32
C SER A 237 -8.59 -6.96 0.96
N LEU A 238 -9.21 -7.73 0.06
CA LEU A 238 -8.64 -8.97 -0.47
C LEU A 238 -7.43 -8.69 -1.33
N ASP A 239 -7.52 -7.67 -2.19
CA ASP A 239 -6.46 -7.29 -3.12
C ASP A 239 -5.55 -6.23 -2.52
N ALA A 240 -6.15 -5.17 -1.96
CA ALA A 240 -5.40 -4.04 -1.46
C ALA A 240 -4.75 -4.31 -0.08
N GLY A 241 -5.32 -5.21 0.73
CA GLY A 241 -4.98 -5.34 2.15
C GLY A 241 -5.82 -4.42 3.05
N THR A 242 -6.04 -4.81 4.30
CA THR A 242 -6.98 -4.14 5.23
C THR A 242 -6.62 -2.69 5.51
N TYR A 243 -5.34 -2.40 5.69
CA TYR A 243 -4.84 -1.07 6.03
C TYR A 243 -3.90 -0.53 4.95
N SER A 244 -4.08 -0.90 3.68
CA SER A 244 -3.34 -0.19 2.64
C SER A 244 -4.04 1.11 2.30
N ILE A 245 -3.27 2.06 1.76
CA ILE A 245 -3.78 3.37 1.35
C ILE A 245 -4.95 3.24 0.36
N LYS A 246 -4.89 2.30 -0.58
CA LYS A 246 -5.95 2.01 -1.57
C LYS A 246 -7.26 1.49 -0.96
N ASN A 247 -7.19 0.89 0.23
CA ASN A 247 -8.37 0.42 0.94
C ASN A 247 -8.90 1.46 1.94
N VAL A 248 -7.98 2.21 2.58
CA VAL A 248 -8.27 3.21 3.60
C VAL A 248 -8.83 4.49 2.99
N LEU A 249 -8.20 5.00 1.92
CA LEU A 249 -8.59 6.24 1.27
C LEU A 249 -10.08 6.30 0.91
N PRO A 250 -10.65 5.37 0.11
CA PRO A 250 -12.07 5.43 -0.25
C PRO A 250 -13.02 5.18 0.93
N ALA A 251 -12.53 4.66 2.06
CA ALA A 251 -13.35 4.50 3.26
C ALA A 251 -13.41 5.79 4.10
N LEU A 252 -12.29 6.51 4.22
CA LEU A 252 -12.23 7.77 4.97
C LEU A 252 -12.61 8.99 4.12
N VAL A 253 -12.36 8.94 2.82
CA VAL A 253 -12.59 10.01 1.83
C VAL A 253 -13.34 9.41 0.64
N PRO A 254 -14.67 9.19 0.73
CA PRO A 254 -15.43 8.46 -0.30
C PRO A 254 -15.41 9.08 -1.70
N SER A 255 -15.06 10.36 -1.81
CA SER A 255 -14.90 11.07 -3.08
C SER A 255 -13.56 10.80 -3.78
N MET A 256 -12.62 10.08 -3.15
CA MET A 256 -11.28 9.84 -3.68
C MET A 256 -10.94 8.35 -3.71
N ASN A 257 -10.42 7.89 -4.85
CA ASN A 257 -9.97 6.53 -5.07
C ASN A 257 -9.05 6.50 -6.31
N TYR A 258 -8.62 5.30 -6.72
CA TYR A 258 -7.68 5.09 -7.83
C TYR A 258 -8.37 4.61 -9.12
N ALA A 259 -9.70 4.55 -9.16
CA ALA A 259 -10.44 3.93 -10.27
C ALA A 259 -10.48 4.80 -11.54
N ASP A 260 -10.22 6.10 -11.41
CA ASP A 260 -10.16 7.04 -12.53
C ASP A 260 -8.74 7.13 -13.14
N LEU A 261 -7.76 6.37 -12.63
CA LEU A 261 -6.42 6.30 -13.21
C LEU A 261 -6.44 5.39 -14.44
N ASP A 262 -5.94 5.92 -15.55
CA ASP A 262 -5.78 5.16 -16.80
C ASP A 262 -4.48 4.35 -16.77
N GLY A 263 -4.55 3.07 -17.11
CA GLY A 263 -3.38 2.20 -17.21
C GLY A 263 -2.75 1.92 -15.84
N VAL A 264 -1.72 2.68 -15.46
CA VAL A 264 -0.94 2.44 -14.23
C VAL A 264 -1.76 2.77 -12.98
N ALA A 265 -2.09 1.75 -12.19
CA ALA A 265 -2.80 1.93 -10.92
C ALA A 265 -2.16 1.19 -9.73
N GLU A 266 -1.01 0.55 -9.92
CA GLU A 266 -0.22 -0.06 -8.84
C GLU A 266 1.29 -0.07 -9.07
N GLY A 267 2.07 -0.07 -7.99
CA GLY A 267 3.54 -0.06 -8.07
C GLY A 267 4.13 -1.26 -8.83
N GLY A 268 3.48 -2.43 -8.81
CA GLY A 268 3.88 -3.57 -9.62
C GLY A 268 3.76 -3.29 -11.13
N GLU A 269 2.71 -2.60 -11.54
CA GLU A 269 2.51 -2.13 -12.90
C GLU A 269 3.44 -0.98 -13.26
N ALA A 270 3.61 0.00 -12.36
CA ALA A 270 4.54 1.11 -12.53
C ALA A 270 5.97 0.61 -12.81
N SER A 271 6.44 -0.34 -11.98
CA SER A 271 7.72 -1.03 -12.13
C SER A 271 7.87 -1.71 -13.50
N ARG A 272 6.83 -2.41 -13.96
CA ARG A 272 6.82 -3.10 -15.26
C ARG A 272 6.81 -2.14 -16.43
N VAL A 273 5.98 -1.11 -16.37
CA VAL A 273 5.82 -0.10 -17.42
C VAL A 273 7.12 0.68 -17.59
N PHE A 274 7.73 1.13 -16.49
CA PHE A 274 9.01 1.83 -16.58
C PHE A 274 10.13 0.93 -17.11
N ALA A 275 10.24 -0.32 -16.65
CA ALA A 275 11.20 -1.28 -17.20
C ALA A 275 10.99 -1.53 -18.71
N ALA A 276 9.73 -1.56 -19.17
CA ALA A 276 9.40 -1.68 -20.59
C ALA A 276 9.82 -0.44 -21.40
N ILE A 277 9.68 0.77 -20.86
CA ILE A 277 10.20 2.01 -21.45
C ILE A 277 11.72 1.95 -21.58
N VAL A 278 12.42 1.59 -20.49
CA VAL A 278 13.89 1.46 -20.47
C VAL A 278 14.40 0.46 -21.50
N HIS A 279 13.69 -0.64 -21.71
CA HIS A 279 14.02 -1.63 -22.73
C HIS A 279 13.45 -1.33 -24.14
N SER A 280 12.95 -0.11 -24.36
CA SER A 280 12.40 0.36 -25.65
C SER A 280 11.27 -0.54 -26.19
N VAL A 281 10.50 -1.17 -25.31
CA VAL A 281 9.30 -1.94 -25.67
C VAL A 281 8.17 -0.98 -26.05
N TYR A 282 8.00 0.09 -25.28
CA TYR A 282 7.09 1.19 -25.58
C TYR A 282 7.90 2.37 -26.16
N THR A 283 7.40 3.02 -27.21
CA THR A 283 8.09 4.15 -27.87
C THR A 283 7.12 5.20 -28.39
N GLY A 284 7.61 6.43 -28.58
CA GLY A 284 6.81 7.55 -29.06
C GLY A 284 5.61 7.81 -28.16
N ARG A 285 4.44 8.05 -28.77
CA ARG A 285 3.21 8.41 -28.05
C ARG A 285 2.81 7.40 -26.96
N GLU A 286 3.01 6.11 -27.20
CA GLU A 286 2.65 5.08 -26.20
C GLU A 286 3.53 5.20 -24.95
N ALA A 287 4.83 5.49 -25.12
CA ALA A 287 5.72 5.75 -23.98
C ALA A 287 5.33 7.06 -23.27
N ASP A 288 4.99 8.12 -24.02
CA ASP A 288 4.56 9.41 -23.45
C ASP A 288 3.27 9.25 -22.63
N ASP A 289 2.29 8.50 -23.14
CA ASP A 289 1.03 8.21 -22.44
C ASP A 289 1.32 7.45 -21.13
N TYR A 290 2.19 6.42 -21.16
CA TYR A 290 2.60 5.70 -19.95
C TYR A 290 3.38 6.55 -18.94
N ARG A 291 4.22 7.48 -19.41
CA ARG A 291 4.93 8.43 -18.52
C ARG A 291 3.95 9.34 -17.79
N GLN A 292 2.90 9.81 -18.47
CA GLN A 292 1.85 10.59 -17.82
C GLN A 292 1.08 9.75 -16.78
N GLN A 293 0.72 8.51 -17.12
CA GLN A 293 0.03 7.61 -16.18
C GLN A 293 0.88 7.30 -14.93
N LEU A 294 2.19 7.12 -15.10
CA LEU A 294 3.13 6.99 -13.99
C LEU A 294 3.08 8.22 -13.09
N LEU A 295 3.14 9.43 -13.65
CA LEU A 295 3.06 10.69 -12.91
C LEU A 295 1.74 10.83 -12.14
N ASP A 296 0.61 10.60 -12.82
CA ASP A 296 -0.73 10.72 -12.24
C ASP A 296 -0.92 9.75 -11.05
N TYR A 297 -0.44 8.51 -11.19
CA TYR A 297 -0.49 7.50 -10.14
C TYR A 297 0.33 7.89 -8.90
N CYS A 298 1.58 8.31 -9.08
CA CYS A 298 2.46 8.66 -7.97
C CYS A 298 2.02 9.97 -7.28
N GLU A 299 1.49 10.93 -8.04
CA GLU A 299 0.83 12.13 -7.49
C GLU A 299 -0.35 11.73 -6.58
N GLN A 300 -1.21 10.83 -7.07
CA GLN A 300 -2.37 10.33 -6.34
C GLN A 300 -1.99 9.65 -5.01
N ASP A 301 -0.88 8.92 -4.93
CA ASP A 301 -0.42 8.27 -3.68
C ASP A 301 -0.06 9.30 -2.60
N THR A 302 0.67 10.34 -2.96
CA THR A 302 0.99 11.43 -2.00
C THR A 302 -0.22 12.30 -1.64
N LEU A 303 -1.10 12.60 -2.59
CA LEU A 303 -2.34 13.33 -2.33
C LEU A 303 -3.27 12.51 -1.41
N ALA A 304 -3.31 11.19 -1.57
CA ALA A 304 -4.07 10.30 -0.70
C ALA A 304 -3.61 10.40 0.76
N MET A 305 -2.30 10.52 1.03
CA MET A 305 -1.79 10.71 2.39
C MET A 305 -2.25 12.03 3.00
N VAL A 306 -2.21 13.12 2.23
CA VAL A 306 -2.71 14.44 2.64
C VAL A 306 -4.19 14.36 3.05
N GLU A 307 -5.03 13.77 2.20
CA GLU A 307 -6.47 13.69 2.45
C GLU A 307 -6.82 12.71 3.57
N ILE A 308 -6.08 11.61 3.72
CA ILE A 308 -6.23 10.71 4.88
C ILE A 308 -5.89 11.46 6.16
N GLN A 309 -4.76 12.18 6.22
CA GLN A 309 -4.38 12.94 7.41
C GLN A 309 -5.44 13.98 7.79
N LYS A 310 -5.99 14.71 6.82
CA LYS A 310 -7.11 15.64 7.05
C LYS A 310 -8.34 14.92 7.61
N ALA A 311 -8.69 13.76 7.07
CA ALA A 311 -9.83 12.97 7.55
C ALA A 311 -9.60 12.47 8.99
N LEU A 312 -8.38 12.06 9.35
CA LEU A 312 -8.04 11.66 10.71
C LEU A 312 -8.19 12.82 11.71
N TRP A 313 -7.71 14.03 11.37
CA TRP A 313 -7.92 15.22 12.20
C TRP A 313 -9.40 15.57 12.38
N ALA A 314 -10.23 15.39 11.35
CA ALA A 314 -11.68 15.61 11.43
C ALA A 314 -12.38 14.60 12.37
N LEU A 315 -11.89 13.36 12.44
CA LEU A 315 -12.40 12.35 13.38
C LEU A 315 -12.11 12.73 14.85
N CYS A 316 -10.94 13.32 15.15
CA CYS A 316 -10.63 13.83 16.49
C CYS A 316 -11.65 14.86 16.98
N GLY A 317 -12.03 15.80 16.10
CA GLY A 317 -13.00 16.86 16.42
C GLY A 317 -14.44 16.35 16.59
N SER A 318 -14.80 15.27 15.89
CA SER A 318 -16.15 14.68 15.96
C SER A 318 -16.35 13.83 17.22
N ALA A 319 -15.30 13.14 17.68
CA ALA A 319 -15.34 12.33 18.91
C ALA A 319 -15.62 13.15 20.18
N HIS A 320 -15.24 14.44 20.18
CA HIS A 320 -15.48 15.36 21.29
C HIS A 320 -16.89 15.97 21.31
N ALA A 321 -17.68 15.83 20.24
CA ALA A 321 -19.04 16.34 20.15
C ALA A 321 -20.11 15.29 20.56
N SER A 322 -19.71 14.02 20.68
CA SER A 322 -20.57 12.87 21.01
C SER A 322 -20.47 12.38 22.45
N ALA A 323 -19.71 13.06 23.32
CA ALA A 323 -19.60 12.81 24.76
C ALA A 323 -20.37 13.87 25.58
#